data_AF-A0A8H8DJP3-F1
#
_entry.id   AF-A0A8H8DJP3-F1
#
_cell.length_a   1.000
_cell.length_b   1.000
_cell.length_c   1.000
_cell.angle_alpha   90.00
_cell.angle_beta   90.00
_cell.angle_gamma   90.00
#
_symmetry.space_group_name_H-M   'P 1'
#
loop_
_entity.id
_entity.type
_entity.pdbx_description
1 polymer ?
#
loop_
_entity_poly.entity_id
_entity_poly.type
_entity_poly.pdbx_seq_one_letter_code
_entity_poly.pdbx_strand_id
1 'polypeptide(L)'
;IKPLAVSSYNHLGNNDGKNLSAPQQFRSKEVSKSNVVDDMVAANNVLYAEGERPDHLVVIKYMPAVGDSKRALDEYVSEIFMGGRNTISVYNTCEDSLLAAPLILDLAVLTELMTRVRYRTDPAAEFQPFHAVLSVLSYMLKAPLVPPGTPVVNALAKQRSALENIFRACVGLPPQNDMLLEHKAFQ
;
A
#
# COMPACT_ATOMS: atom_id res chain seq x y z
N ILE A 1 0.10 -5.94 19.01
CA ILE A 1 -0.61 -4.65 19.18
C ILE A 1 -1.84 -4.72 18.28
N LYS A 2 -3.03 -4.44 18.81
CA LYS A 2 -4.30 -4.53 18.06
C LYS A 2 -4.82 -3.11 17.79
N PRO A 3 -4.71 -2.57 16.57
CA PRO A 3 -5.41 -1.35 16.21
C PRO A 3 -6.91 -1.47 16.50
N LEU A 4 -7.46 -0.45 17.17
CA LEU A 4 -8.90 -0.36 17.48
C LEU A 4 -9.55 0.79 16.73
N ALA A 5 -8.82 1.89 16.53
CA ALA A 5 -9.29 3.02 15.74
C ALA A 5 -8.16 3.62 14.91
N VAL A 6 -8.49 3.99 13.68
CA VAL A 6 -7.65 4.75 12.75
C VAL A 6 -8.44 5.95 12.26
N SER A 7 -7.99 7.15 12.61
CA SER A 7 -8.63 8.39 12.17
C SER A 7 -7.68 9.16 11.26
N SER A 8 -8.06 9.33 10.00
CA SER A 8 -7.23 9.94 8.96
C SER A 8 -7.85 11.21 8.39
N TYR A 9 -7.43 12.36 8.91
CA TYR A 9 -7.88 13.67 8.45
C TYR A 9 -6.91 14.28 7.45
N ASN A 10 -7.46 14.84 6.37
CA ASN A 10 -6.67 15.48 5.33
C ASN A 10 -7.28 16.82 4.94
N HIS A 11 -6.45 17.84 4.72
CA HIS A 11 -6.90 19.06 4.06
C HIS A 11 -5.88 19.57 3.04
N LEU A 12 -6.38 20.08 1.92
CA LEU A 12 -5.61 20.56 0.78
C LEU A 12 -6.39 21.62 -0.02
N GLY A 13 -5.68 22.51 -0.70
CA GLY A 13 -6.23 23.69 -1.38
C GLY A 13 -6.08 23.70 -2.90
N ASN A 14 -5.44 22.67 -3.47
CA ASN A 14 -5.30 22.49 -4.91
C ASN A 14 -6.61 22.05 -5.58
N ASN A 15 -6.58 21.90 -6.92
CA ASN A 15 -7.78 21.54 -7.68
C ASN A 15 -8.30 20.13 -7.36
N ASP A 16 -7.42 19.21 -6.92
CA ASP A 16 -7.86 17.91 -6.42
C ASP A 16 -8.73 18.08 -5.17
N GLY A 17 -8.26 18.85 -4.17
CA GLY A 17 -9.06 19.18 -2.99
C GLY A 17 -10.40 19.82 -3.33
N LYS A 18 -10.42 20.72 -4.32
CA LYS A 18 -11.65 21.37 -4.79
C LYS A 18 -12.63 20.36 -5.38
N ASN A 19 -12.16 19.45 -6.23
CA ASN A 19 -12.99 18.40 -6.83
C ASN A 19 -13.55 17.43 -5.77
N LEU A 20 -12.74 17.08 -4.77
CA LEU A 20 -13.14 16.21 -3.66
C LEU A 20 -14.08 16.85 -2.65
N SER A 21 -14.32 18.16 -2.73
CA SER A 21 -15.34 18.80 -1.88
C SER A 21 -16.75 18.31 -2.20
N ALA A 22 -16.96 17.75 -3.40
CA ALA A 22 -18.20 17.12 -3.79
C ALA A 22 -18.30 15.68 -3.22
N PRO A 23 -19.43 15.32 -2.56
CA PRO A 23 -19.57 14.02 -1.87
C PRO A 23 -19.38 12.79 -2.78
N GLN A 24 -19.81 12.87 -4.04
CA GLN A 24 -19.71 11.74 -4.97
C GLN A 24 -18.24 11.42 -5.33
N GLN A 25 -17.44 12.46 -5.56
CA GLN A 25 -16.00 12.35 -5.84
C GLN A 25 -15.23 11.91 -4.60
N PHE A 26 -15.64 12.40 -3.42
CA PHE A 26 -15.07 11.97 -2.15
C PHE A 26 -15.26 10.46 -1.90
N ARG A 27 -16.45 9.91 -2.21
CA ARG A 27 -16.77 8.50 -1.96
C ARG A 27 -15.77 7.53 -2.59
N SER A 28 -15.31 7.79 -3.81
CA SER A 28 -14.29 6.96 -4.47
C SER A 28 -12.95 6.95 -3.73
N LYS A 29 -12.53 8.10 -3.19
CA LYS A 29 -11.31 8.20 -2.37
C LYS A 29 -11.48 7.62 -0.97
N GLU A 30 -12.67 7.76 -0.39
CA GLU A 30 -12.99 7.16 0.91
C GLU A 30 -12.85 5.64 0.86
N VAL A 31 -13.42 4.99 -0.16
CA VAL A 31 -13.35 3.52 -0.32
C VAL A 31 -11.91 3.05 -0.51
N SER A 32 -11.15 3.65 -1.43
CA SER A 32 -9.75 3.26 -1.67
C SER A 32 -8.82 3.56 -0.50
N LYS A 33 -9.11 4.60 0.30
CA LYS A 33 -8.34 4.88 1.53
C LYS A 33 -8.65 3.87 2.63
N SER A 34 -9.91 3.50 2.80
CA SER A 34 -10.38 2.66 3.90
C SER A 34 -9.94 1.20 3.78
N ASN A 35 -9.95 0.64 2.57
CA ASN A 35 -9.71 -0.80 2.34
C ASN A 35 -8.25 -1.27 2.58
N VAL A 36 -7.33 -0.36 2.89
CA VAL A 36 -5.89 -0.66 3.00
C VAL A 36 -5.50 -1.48 4.21
N VAL A 37 -6.39 -1.55 5.21
CA VAL A 37 -6.16 -2.28 6.46
C VAL A 37 -6.84 -3.66 6.45
N ASP A 38 -7.73 -3.92 5.50
CA ASP A 38 -8.60 -5.11 5.49
C ASP A 38 -7.79 -6.42 5.43
N ASP A 39 -6.76 -6.49 4.59
CA ASP A 39 -5.89 -7.66 4.46
C ASP A 39 -5.02 -7.88 5.71
N MET A 40 -4.66 -6.81 6.43
CA MET A 40 -3.89 -6.90 7.67
C MET A 40 -4.74 -7.37 8.86
N VAL A 41 -6.00 -6.96 8.93
CA VAL A 41 -6.96 -7.46 9.93
C VAL A 41 -7.22 -8.95 9.70
N ALA A 42 -7.53 -9.34 8.45
CA ALA A 42 -7.80 -10.73 8.08
C ALA A 42 -6.59 -11.66 8.27
N ALA A 43 -5.36 -11.13 8.26
CA ALA A 43 -4.15 -11.92 8.47
C ALA A 43 -3.90 -12.33 9.92
N ASN A 44 -4.65 -11.80 10.91
CA ASN A 44 -4.38 -12.05 12.32
C ASN A 44 -5.65 -12.36 13.15
N ASN A 45 -6.08 -13.62 13.08
CA ASN A 45 -7.22 -14.15 13.81
C ASN A 45 -6.99 -14.29 15.34
N VAL A 46 -5.77 -14.04 15.83
CA VAL A 46 -5.50 -13.98 17.28
C VAL A 46 -5.92 -12.62 17.84
N LEU A 47 -5.77 -11.55 17.05
CA LEU A 47 -6.13 -10.20 17.47
C LEU A 47 -7.56 -9.85 17.11
N TYR A 48 -8.06 -10.30 15.96
CA TYR A 48 -9.40 -9.99 15.47
C TYR A 48 -10.26 -11.24 15.35
N ALA A 49 -11.46 -11.19 15.89
CA ALA A 49 -12.47 -12.21 15.64
C ALA A 49 -12.98 -12.12 14.19
N GLU A 50 -13.67 -13.17 13.71
CA GLU A 50 -14.28 -13.17 12.39
C GLU A 50 -15.27 -12.00 12.24
N GLY A 51 -15.07 -11.18 11.21
CA GLY A 51 -15.89 -9.99 10.96
C GLY A 51 -15.56 -8.77 11.82
N GLU A 52 -14.66 -8.89 12.80
CA GLU A 52 -14.19 -7.76 13.59
C GLU A 52 -13.27 -6.85 12.76
N ARG A 53 -13.47 -5.53 12.87
CA ARG A 53 -12.64 -4.51 12.20
C ARG A 53 -12.42 -3.34 13.15
N PRO A 54 -11.27 -2.65 13.08
CA PRO A 54 -11.09 -1.39 13.77
C PRO A 54 -12.04 -0.33 13.20
N ASP A 55 -12.39 0.66 14.02
CA ASP A 55 -13.01 1.88 13.54
C ASP A 55 -12.05 2.58 12.56
N HIS A 56 -12.52 2.93 11.37
CA HIS A 56 -11.69 3.61 10.38
C HIS A 56 -12.44 4.80 9.79
N LEU A 57 -11.95 6.00 10.10
CA LEU A 57 -12.51 7.26 9.63
C LEU A 57 -11.55 7.92 8.65
N VAL A 58 -12.06 8.28 7.48
CA VAL A 58 -11.31 9.07 6.48
C VAL A 58 -12.03 10.39 6.26
N VAL A 59 -11.30 11.51 6.38
CA VAL A 59 -11.84 12.85 6.13
C VAL A 59 -10.93 13.59 5.15
N ILE A 60 -11.54 14.26 4.18
CA ILE A 60 -10.86 15.19 3.27
C ILE A 60 -11.63 16.51 3.27
N LYS A 61 -10.94 17.63 3.50
CA LYS A 61 -11.52 18.98 3.46
C LYS A 61 -10.76 19.87 2.49
N TYR A 62 -11.51 20.67 1.75
CA TYR A 62 -10.93 21.69 0.88
C TYR A 62 -10.57 22.94 1.69
N MET A 63 -9.30 23.35 1.64
CA MET A 63 -8.80 24.53 2.35
C MET A 63 -7.89 25.33 1.42
N PRO A 64 -8.43 26.33 0.67
CA PRO A 64 -7.70 27.01 -0.40
C PRO A 64 -6.33 27.56 -0.01
N ALA A 65 -6.22 28.07 1.23
CA ALA A 65 -5.01 28.74 1.72
C ALA A 65 -3.76 27.85 1.76
N VAL A 66 -3.91 26.53 1.85
CA VAL A 66 -2.76 25.61 1.91
C VAL A 66 -2.28 25.15 0.53
N GLY A 67 -2.98 25.51 -0.55
CA GLY A 67 -2.58 25.16 -1.92
C GLY A 67 -2.30 23.67 -2.12
N ASP A 68 -1.18 23.34 -2.76
CA ASP A 68 -0.72 21.95 -2.97
C ASP A 68 -0.12 21.29 -1.72
N SER A 69 0.15 22.09 -0.68
CA SER A 69 0.73 21.66 0.59
C SER A 69 -0.30 20.96 1.47
N LYS A 70 -0.64 19.73 1.08
CA LYS A 70 -1.56 18.84 1.78
C LYS A 70 -1.07 18.55 3.19
N ARG A 71 -1.98 18.67 4.15
CA ARG A 71 -1.76 18.27 5.54
C ARG A 71 -2.55 17.01 5.83
N ALA A 72 -1.88 16.01 6.41
CA ALA A 72 -2.49 14.79 6.91
C ALA A 72 -2.28 14.71 8.42
N LEU A 73 -3.34 14.39 9.15
CA LEU A 73 -3.36 14.19 10.58
C LEU A 73 -3.98 12.82 10.81
N ASP A 74 -3.15 11.89 11.26
CA ASP A 74 -3.54 10.51 11.50
C ASP A 74 -3.42 10.19 12.99
N GLU A 75 -4.43 9.55 13.56
CA GLU A 75 -4.37 9.01 14.90
C GLU A 75 -4.66 7.51 14.88
N TYR A 76 -3.77 6.73 15.48
CA TYR A 76 -3.87 5.29 15.62
C TYR A 76 -4.01 4.97 17.11
N VAL A 77 -5.17 4.45 17.50
CA VAL A 77 -5.41 3.95 18.86
C VAL A 77 -5.41 2.44 18.81
N SER A 78 -4.56 1.83 19.64
CA SER A 78 -4.40 0.39 19.72
C SER A 78 -4.54 -0.12 21.15
N GLU A 79 -4.98 -1.37 21.28
CA GLU A 79 -4.91 -2.14 22.51
C GLU A 79 -3.59 -2.91 22.59
N ILE A 80 -3.03 -2.92 23.80
CA ILE A 80 -1.83 -3.64 24.18
C ILE A 80 -2.11 -4.50 25.42
N PHE A 81 -1.08 -5.17 25.95
CA PHE A 81 -1.19 -6.13 27.03
C PHE A 81 -1.95 -5.56 28.25
N MET A 82 -2.76 -6.41 28.90
CA MET A 82 -3.56 -6.09 30.10
C MET A 82 -4.52 -4.90 29.95
N GLY A 83 -5.12 -4.74 28.75
CA GLY A 83 -6.07 -3.67 28.46
C GLY A 83 -5.42 -2.28 28.33
N GLY A 84 -4.08 -2.21 28.28
CA GLY A 84 -3.36 -0.97 28.05
C GLY A 84 -3.69 -0.38 26.67
N ARG A 85 -3.48 0.93 26.53
CA ARG A 85 -3.69 1.64 25.27
C ARG A 85 -2.37 2.22 24.75
N ASN A 86 -2.17 2.10 23.46
CA ASN A 86 -1.12 2.79 22.72
C ASN A 86 -1.77 3.76 21.73
N THR A 87 -1.35 5.02 21.76
CA THR A 87 -1.84 6.04 20.84
C THR A 87 -0.65 6.62 20.08
N ILE A 88 -0.76 6.67 18.76
CA ILE A 88 0.22 7.29 17.87
C ILE A 88 -0.51 8.40 17.11
N SER A 89 -0.04 9.63 17.24
CA SER A 89 -0.51 10.76 16.45
C SER A 89 0.59 11.16 15.46
N VAL A 90 0.23 11.26 14.18
CA VAL A 90 1.13 11.58 13.09
C VAL A 90 0.61 12.83 12.39
N TYR A 91 1.48 13.82 12.26
CA TYR A 91 1.24 15.01 11.46
C TYR A 91 2.19 15.01 10.27
N ASN A 92 1.65 15.02 9.06
CA ASN A 92 2.44 15.03 7.83
C ASN A 92 2.08 16.25 6.97
N THR A 93 3.12 16.96 6.54
CA THR A 93 3.02 18.01 5.54
C THR A 93 3.68 17.51 4.27
N CYS A 94 2.92 17.51 3.19
CA CYS A 94 3.36 17.00 1.92
C CYS A 94 2.93 17.94 0.80
N GLU A 95 3.87 18.28 -0.09
CA GLU A 95 3.51 18.83 -1.39
C GLU A 95 2.99 17.66 -2.23
N ASP A 96 1.66 17.59 -2.40
CA ASP A 96 0.98 16.40 -2.92
C ASP A 96 1.45 16.08 -4.34
N SER A 97 1.65 17.11 -5.16
CA SER A 97 2.16 16.96 -6.53
C SER A 97 3.61 16.48 -6.55
N LEU A 98 4.46 16.91 -5.61
CA LEU A 98 5.85 16.46 -5.53
C LEU A 98 5.99 15.01 -5.06
N LEU A 99 5.03 14.50 -4.28
CA LEU A 99 4.97 13.07 -3.95
C LEU A 99 4.36 12.24 -5.09
N ALA A 100 3.37 12.77 -5.81
CA ALA A 100 2.68 12.04 -6.87
C ALA A 100 3.52 11.91 -8.14
N ALA A 101 4.25 12.96 -8.55
CA ALA A 101 5.05 12.97 -9.78
C ALA A 101 6.05 11.80 -9.89
N PRO A 102 6.91 11.51 -8.88
CA PRO A 102 7.84 10.38 -8.97
C PRO A 102 7.13 9.02 -9.02
N LEU A 103 5.98 8.85 -8.36
CA LEU A 103 5.21 7.60 -8.44
C LEU A 103 4.66 7.36 -9.86
N ILE A 104 4.29 8.41 -10.58
CA ILE A 104 3.87 8.32 -11.99
C ILE A 104 5.06 7.89 -12.87
N LEU A 105 6.25 8.43 -12.61
CA LEU A 105 7.46 8.02 -13.32
C LEU A 105 7.78 6.54 -13.07
N ASP A 106 7.73 6.10 -11.81
CA ASP A 106 7.95 4.70 -11.44
C ASP A 106 6.94 3.77 -12.11
N LEU A 107 5.65 4.16 -12.15
CA LEU A 107 4.62 3.40 -12.86
C LEU A 107 4.94 3.25 -14.34
N ALA A 108 5.35 4.34 -15.03
CA ALA A 108 5.68 4.29 -16.45
C ALA A 108 6.91 3.41 -16.72
N VAL A 109 7.99 3.61 -15.95
CA VAL A 109 9.25 2.88 -16.09
C VAL A 109 9.06 1.38 -15.81
N LEU A 110 8.39 1.04 -14.71
CA LEU A 110 8.17 -0.35 -14.35
C LEU A 110 7.20 -1.04 -15.30
N THR A 111 6.16 -0.34 -15.78
CA THR A 111 5.26 -0.90 -16.80
C THR A 111 6.02 -1.23 -18.07
N GLU A 112 6.82 -0.29 -18.61
CA GLU A 112 7.65 -0.51 -19.79
C GLU A 112 8.59 -1.71 -19.58
N LEU A 113 9.31 -1.74 -18.46
CA LEU A 113 10.22 -2.84 -18.15
C LEU A 113 9.49 -4.19 -18.14
N MET A 114 8.31 -4.27 -17.49
CA MET A 114 7.52 -5.50 -17.42
C MET A 114 6.99 -5.95 -18.79
N THR A 115 6.80 -5.06 -19.77
CA THR A 115 6.45 -5.48 -21.15
C THR A 115 7.58 -6.27 -21.83
N ARG A 116 8.82 -6.09 -21.38
CA ARG A 116 9.99 -6.82 -21.91
C ARG A 116 10.27 -8.13 -21.18
N VAL A 117 9.66 -8.36 -20.01
CA VAL A 117 9.86 -9.59 -19.25
C VAL A 117 8.90 -10.67 -19.74
N ARG A 118 9.47 -11.82 -20.13
CA ARG A 118 8.71 -13.03 -20.46
C ARG A 118 9.25 -14.19 -19.63
N TYR A 119 8.39 -15.15 -19.32
CA TYR A 119 8.73 -16.34 -18.55
C TYR A 119 8.19 -17.60 -19.23
N ARG A 120 8.74 -18.75 -18.87
CA ARG A 120 8.21 -20.07 -19.23
C ARG A 120 8.23 -20.95 -17.99
N THR A 121 7.21 -21.78 -17.83
CA THR A 121 7.11 -22.72 -16.71
C THR A 121 7.60 -24.11 -17.08
N ASP A 122 7.46 -24.48 -18.35
CA ASP A 122 7.96 -25.73 -18.93
C ASP A 122 9.13 -25.41 -19.88
N PRO A 123 10.26 -26.14 -19.82
CA PRO A 123 11.32 -26.03 -20.81
C PRO A 123 10.87 -26.21 -22.27
N ALA A 124 9.80 -26.96 -22.52
CA ALA A 124 9.23 -27.17 -23.85
C ALA A 124 8.23 -26.07 -24.28
N ALA A 125 7.78 -25.20 -23.36
CA ALA A 125 6.81 -24.15 -23.66
C ALA A 125 7.47 -22.88 -24.22
N GLU A 126 6.69 -22.13 -25.01
CA GLU A 126 7.06 -20.78 -25.43
C GLU A 126 7.08 -19.80 -24.25
N PHE A 127 7.93 -18.79 -24.36
CA PHE A 127 7.93 -17.69 -23.41
C PHE A 127 6.61 -16.90 -23.49
N GLN A 128 6.00 -16.60 -22.36
CA GLN A 128 4.77 -15.82 -22.27
C GLN A 128 4.98 -14.56 -21.43
N PRO A 129 4.26 -13.46 -21.73
CA PRO A 129 4.27 -12.27 -20.89
C PRO A 129 3.55 -12.53 -19.55
N PHE A 130 3.69 -11.60 -18.62
CA PHE A 130 2.88 -11.58 -17.41
C PHE A 130 1.39 -11.35 -17.72
N HIS A 131 0.54 -11.66 -16.74
CA HIS A 131 -0.89 -11.38 -16.83
C HIS A 131 -1.15 -9.88 -17.09
N ALA A 132 -2.18 -9.56 -17.88
CA ALA A 132 -2.48 -8.19 -18.31
C ALA A 132 -2.69 -7.22 -17.13
N VAL A 133 -3.24 -7.72 -16.03
CA VAL A 133 -3.27 -7.00 -14.74
C VAL A 133 -1.91 -7.16 -14.05
N LEU A 134 -1.07 -6.13 -14.15
CA LEU A 134 0.27 -6.08 -13.56
C LEU A 134 0.22 -5.74 -12.06
N SER A 135 -0.15 -6.71 -11.22
CA SER A 135 -0.20 -6.55 -9.75
C SER A 135 1.18 -6.23 -9.13
N VAL A 136 2.27 -6.42 -9.85
CA VAL A 136 3.62 -5.98 -9.44
C VAL A 136 3.71 -4.45 -9.22
N LEU A 137 2.82 -3.67 -9.84
CA LEU A 137 2.75 -2.22 -9.71
C LEU A 137 2.02 -1.75 -8.43
N SER A 138 1.56 -2.68 -7.59
CA SER A 138 0.75 -2.37 -6.41
C SER A 138 1.42 -1.42 -5.42
N TYR A 139 2.76 -1.39 -5.38
CA TYR A 139 3.53 -0.47 -4.51
C TYR A 139 3.18 1.01 -4.72
N MET A 140 2.82 1.40 -5.95
CA MET A 140 2.51 2.79 -6.29
C MET A 140 0.99 3.09 -6.24
N LEU A 141 0.15 2.11 -5.92
CA LEU A 141 -1.31 2.19 -6.07
C LEU A 141 -2.04 1.96 -4.75
N LYS A 142 -2.98 2.85 -4.43
CA LYS A 142 -3.71 2.82 -3.16
C LYS A 142 -4.71 1.65 -3.05
N ALA A 143 -5.31 1.26 -4.17
CA ALA A 143 -6.26 0.16 -4.29
C ALA A 143 -5.86 -0.68 -5.51
N PRO A 144 -4.90 -1.61 -5.35
CA PRO A 144 -4.35 -2.34 -6.47
C PRO A 144 -5.38 -3.26 -7.10
N LEU A 145 -5.42 -3.28 -8.43
CA LEU A 145 -6.14 -4.30 -9.17
C LEU A 145 -5.27 -5.56 -9.26
N VAL A 146 -5.88 -6.71 -9.03
CA VAL A 146 -5.19 -8.01 -9.06
C VAL A 146 -5.90 -8.98 -10.02
N PRO A 147 -5.20 -9.99 -10.56
CA PRO A 147 -5.84 -11.02 -11.38
C PRO A 147 -7.03 -11.70 -10.68
N PRO A 148 -8.05 -12.16 -11.41
CA PRO A 148 -9.19 -12.85 -10.82
C PRO A 148 -8.78 -14.04 -9.93
N GLY A 149 -9.38 -14.15 -8.74
CA GLY A 149 -9.09 -15.22 -7.79
C GLY A 149 -7.79 -15.06 -6.99
N THR A 150 -7.06 -13.95 -7.14
CA THR A 150 -5.84 -13.68 -6.37
C THR A 150 -6.10 -12.69 -5.23
N PRO A 151 -5.38 -12.80 -4.09
CA PRO A 151 -5.56 -11.91 -2.96
C PRO A 151 -4.93 -10.53 -3.22
N VAL A 152 -5.54 -9.49 -2.65
CA VAL A 152 -4.95 -8.15 -2.58
C VAL A 152 -3.98 -8.08 -1.40
N VAL A 153 -2.80 -7.50 -1.62
CA VAL A 153 -1.82 -7.20 -0.58
C VAL A 153 -1.58 -5.70 -0.57
N ASN A 154 -1.91 -5.02 0.54
CA ASN A 154 -1.74 -3.58 0.68
C ASN A 154 -0.49 -3.18 1.49
N ALA A 155 0.12 -4.13 2.20
CA ALA A 155 1.31 -3.86 2.99
C ALA A 155 2.50 -3.44 2.11
N LEU A 156 2.86 -2.15 2.17
CA LEU A 156 3.86 -1.51 1.31
C LEU A 156 5.21 -2.25 1.27
N ALA A 157 5.72 -2.67 2.44
CA ALA A 157 6.98 -3.40 2.53
C ALA A 157 6.93 -4.76 1.82
N LYS A 158 5.80 -5.46 1.87
CA LYS A 158 5.60 -6.74 1.16
C LYS A 158 5.55 -6.52 -0.35
N GLN A 159 4.86 -5.47 -0.80
CA GLN A 159 4.80 -5.11 -2.22
C GLN A 159 6.20 -4.77 -2.76
N ARG A 160 7.00 -4.01 -2.01
CA ARG A 160 8.41 -3.70 -2.38
C ARG A 160 9.27 -4.96 -2.43
N SER A 161 9.18 -5.81 -1.41
CA SER A 161 9.94 -7.06 -1.35
C SER A 161 9.59 -7.99 -2.52
N ALA A 162 8.32 -8.06 -2.91
CA ALA A 162 7.90 -8.80 -4.10
C ALA A 162 8.54 -8.24 -5.38
N LEU A 163 8.50 -6.92 -5.57
CA LEU A 163 9.13 -6.24 -6.72
C LEU A 163 10.64 -6.52 -6.77
N GLU A 164 11.32 -6.36 -5.63
CA GLU A 164 12.75 -6.62 -5.51
C GLU A 164 13.09 -8.07 -5.88
N ASN A 165 12.37 -9.04 -5.29
CA ASN A 165 12.61 -10.45 -5.55
C ASN A 165 12.32 -10.87 -7.00
N ILE A 166 11.35 -10.25 -7.67
CA ILE A 166 11.12 -10.45 -9.11
C ILE A 166 12.35 -10.00 -9.90
N PHE A 167 12.90 -8.81 -9.64
CA PHE A 167 14.07 -8.33 -10.39
C PHE A 167 15.36 -9.06 -10.03
N ARG A 168 15.51 -9.52 -8.78
CA ARG A 168 16.60 -10.44 -8.40
C ARG A 168 16.54 -11.72 -9.22
N ALA A 169 15.35 -12.30 -9.39
CA ALA A 169 15.18 -13.49 -10.22
C ALA A 169 15.56 -13.22 -11.69
N CYS A 170 15.23 -12.05 -12.24
CA CYS A 170 15.63 -11.66 -13.60
C CYS A 170 17.15 -11.63 -13.82
N VAL A 171 17.95 -11.44 -12.76
CA VAL A 171 19.42 -11.45 -12.81
C VAL A 171 20.05 -12.72 -12.20
N GLY A 172 19.24 -13.76 -11.97
CA GLY A 172 19.72 -15.06 -11.48
C GLY A 172 20.08 -15.10 -9.99
N LEU A 173 19.60 -14.13 -9.19
CA LEU A 173 19.81 -14.10 -7.74
C LEU A 173 18.63 -14.74 -7.00
N PRO A 174 18.88 -15.48 -5.91
CA PRO A 174 17.82 -16.02 -5.07
C PRO A 174 17.05 -14.90 -4.35
N PRO A 175 15.81 -15.16 -3.92
CA PRO A 175 15.04 -14.21 -3.10
C PRO A 175 15.78 -13.86 -1.81
N GLN A 176 15.62 -12.61 -1.37
CA GLN A 176 16.15 -12.16 -0.10
C GLN A 176 15.37 -12.83 1.05
N ASN A 177 16.09 -13.47 1.98
CA ASN A 177 15.51 -14.21 3.10
C ASN A 177 15.83 -13.62 4.49
N ASP A 178 16.75 -12.65 4.55
CA ASP A 178 17.18 -11.93 5.76
C ASP A 178 17.63 -12.82 6.94
N MET A 179 17.95 -14.09 6.68
CA MET A 179 18.30 -15.02 7.75
C MET A 179 19.70 -14.76 8.30
N LEU A 180 20.66 -14.35 7.47
CA LEU A 180 22.05 -14.06 7.84
C LEU A 180 22.65 -15.20 8.71
N LEU A 181 22.44 -16.45 8.30
CA LEU A 181 22.82 -17.63 9.11
C LEU A 181 24.32 -17.76 9.27
N GLU A 182 25.10 -17.30 8.30
CA GLU A 182 26.55 -17.16 8.36
C GLU A 182 27.02 -16.29 9.56
N HIS A 183 26.13 -15.47 10.13
CA HIS A 183 26.40 -14.65 11.32
C HIS A 183 25.68 -15.12 12.60
N LYS A 184 24.91 -16.21 12.52
CA LYS A 184 24.07 -16.72 13.62
C LYS A 184 24.32 -18.18 13.97
N ALA A 185 24.81 -18.96 13.01
CA ALA A 185 25.14 -20.37 13.13
C ALA A 185 26.64 -20.57 12.91
N PHE A 186 27.46 -19.95 13.76
CA PHE A 186 28.90 -20.23 13.79
C PHE A 186 29.14 -21.62 14.39
N GLN A 187 30.06 -22.38 13.79
CA GLN A 187 30.73 -23.51 14.44
C GLN A 187 31.97 -23.01 15.18
#